data_AF-A0A7V0VDL5-F1
#
_entry.id   AF-A0A7V0VDL5-F1
#
_cell.length_a   1.000
_cell.length_b   1.000
_cell.length_c   1.000
_cell.angle_alpha   90.00
_cell.angle_beta   90.00
_cell.angle_gamma   90.00
#
_symmetry.space_group_name_H-M   'P 1'
#
loop_
_entity.id
_entity.type
_entity.pdbx_description
1 polymer ?
#
loop_
_entity_poly.entity_id
_entity_poly.type
_entity_poly.pdbx_seq_one_letter_code
_entity_poly.pdbx_strand_id
1 'polypeptide(L)'
;MKDKFKNPIPELVPDEVYIRLKEQNIIDEKAVRDYLIRKKFRELRSQKISAGDAIDYIREEYPYLQFDTIRKIVYQINKSNFS
;
A
#
# COMPACT_ATOMS: atom_id res chain seq x y z
N MET A 1 -2.84 14.52 23.05
CA MET A 1 -3.10 13.07 22.94
C MET A 1 -2.29 12.58 21.75
N LYS A 2 -1.25 11.76 21.98
CA LYS A 2 -0.45 11.19 20.88
C LYS A 2 -1.29 10.10 20.24
N ASP A 3 -2.03 10.40 19.18
CA ASP A 3 -2.51 9.35 18.28
C ASP A 3 -1.26 8.62 17.79
N LYS A 4 -1.05 7.43 18.35
CA LYS A 4 0.12 6.60 18.12
C LYS A 4 0.15 6.29 16.64
N PHE A 5 1.13 6.87 15.93
CA PHE A 5 1.44 6.48 14.55
C PHE A 5 1.54 4.96 14.48
N LYS A 6 0.53 4.34 13.88
CA LYS A 6 0.48 2.89 13.71
C LYS A 6 1.38 2.55 12.52
N ASN A 7 2.36 1.68 12.73
CA ASN A 7 3.16 1.12 11.67
C ASN A 7 2.23 0.33 10.73
N PRO A 8 2.10 0.71 9.44
CA PRO A 8 1.25 0.02 8.50
C PRO A 8 1.91 -1.24 7.93
N ILE A 9 3.21 -1.43 8.11
CA ILE A 9 4.01 -2.54 7.56
C ILE A 9 4.85 -3.24 8.65
N PRO A 10 4.24 -3.66 9.78
CA PRO A 10 4.97 -4.30 10.88
C PRO A 10 5.62 -5.63 10.49
N GLU A 11 5.15 -6.27 9.42
CA GLU A 11 5.76 -7.47 8.85
C GLU A 11 7.08 -7.20 8.10
N LEU A 12 7.35 -5.96 7.69
CA LEU A 12 8.57 -5.59 6.97
C LEU A 12 9.60 -4.93 7.88
N VAL A 13 9.14 -4.09 8.81
CA VAL A 13 9.99 -3.32 9.72
C VAL A 13 9.35 -3.22 11.10
N PRO A 14 10.14 -3.34 12.20
CA PRO A 14 9.62 -3.10 13.54
C PRO A 14 9.07 -1.68 13.71
N ASP A 15 8.08 -1.53 14.59
CA ASP A 15 7.40 -0.26 14.84
C ASP A 15 8.37 0.88 15.18
N GLU A 16 9.36 0.60 16.02
CA GLU A 16 10.38 1.59 16.39
C GLU A 16 11.20 2.08 15.20
N VAL A 17 11.50 1.20 14.23
CA VAL A 17 12.26 1.53 13.03
C VAL A 17 11.40 2.37 12.10
N TYR A 18 10.15 1.96 11.86
CA TYR A 18 9.21 2.71 11.02
C TYR A 18 9.01 4.14 11.54
N ILE A 19 8.79 4.28 12.87
CA ILE A 19 8.60 5.59 13.50
C ILE A 19 9.84 6.47 13.30
N ARG A 20 11.04 5.95 13.55
CA ARG A 20 12.29 6.71 13.33
C ARG A 20 12.47 7.14 11.88
N LEU A 21 12.25 6.24 10.92
CA LEU A 21 12.36 6.56 9.50
C LEU A 21 11.35 7.63 9.06
N LYS A 22 10.13 7.56 9.61
CA LYS A 22 9.08 8.55 9.36
C LYS A 22 9.40 9.92 9.96
N GLU A 23 9.86 9.98 11.20
CA GLU A 23 10.25 11.23 11.86
C GLU A 23 11.40 11.95 11.15
N GLN A 24 12.26 11.21 10.47
CA GLN A 24 13.37 11.75 9.68
C GLN A 24 13.02 12.00 8.20
N ASN A 25 11.76 11.83 7.78
CA ASN A 25 11.33 11.95 6.37
C ASN A 25 12.10 11.04 5.40
N ILE A 26 12.60 9.90 5.87
CA ILE A 26 13.35 8.93 5.04
C ILE A 26 12.39 7.96 4.32
N ILE A 27 11.23 7.68 4.91
CA ILE A 27 10.26 6.75 4.35
C ILE A 27 9.35 7.42 3.31
N ASP A 28 9.22 6.80 2.14
CA ASP A 28 8.27 7.25 1.12
C ASP A 28 6.86 6.72 1.45
N GLU A 29 6.00 7.60 1.97
CA GLU A 29 4.61 7.26 2.30
C GLU A 29 3.80 6.77 1.10
N LYS A 30 4.11 7.27 -0.11
CA LYS A 30 3.47 6.81 -1.35
C LYS A 30 3.87 5.37 -1.64
N ALA A 31 5.15 5.03 -1.50
CA ALA A 31 5.63 3.67 -1.70
C ALA A 31 5.01 2.70 -0.68
N VAL A 32 4.88 3.12 0.59
CA VAL A 32 4.20 2.35 1.63
C VAL A 32 2.74 2.12 1.26
N ARG A 33 2.00 3.16 0.86
CA ARG A 33 0.60 3.03 0.40
C ARG A 33 0.48 2.07 -0.78
N ASP A 34 1.33 2.21 -1.79
CA ASP A 34 1.29 1.38 -2.99
C ASP A 34 1.59 -0.09 -2.66
N TYR A 35 2.45 -0.36 -1.68
CA TYR A 35 2.66 -1.70 -1.13
C TYR A 35 1.39 -2.27 -0.48
N LEU A 36 0.72 -1.49 0.38
CA LEU A 36 -0.52 -1.91 1.05
C LEU A 36 -1.64 -2.22 0.04
N ILE A 37 -1.80 -1.37 -0.98
CA ILE A 37 -2.76 -1.59 -2.07
C ILE A 37 -2.48 -2.92 -2.78
N ARG A 38 -1.21 -3.20 -3.13
CA ARG A 38 -0.83 -4.47 -3.75
C ARG A 38 -1.07 -5.67 -2.83
N LYS A 39 -0.80 -5.52 -1.54
CA LYS A 39 -1.07 -6.56 -0.53
C LYS A 39 -2.55 -6.88 -0.45
N LYS A 40 -3.40 -5.86 -0.26
CA LYS A 40 -4.86 -6.02 -0.22
C LYS A 40 -5.41 -6.62 -1.50
N PHE A 41 -4.93 -6.17 -2.67
CA PHE A 41 -5.34 -6.74 -3.94
C PHE A 41 -5.03 -8.24 -4.03
N ARG A 42 -3.83 -8.68 -3.62
CA ARG A 42 -3.49 -10.11 -3.58
C ARG A 42 -4.39 -10.90 -2.64
N GLU A 43 -4.74 -10.36 -1.49
CA GLU A 43 -5.68 -10.97 -0.53
C GLU A 43 -7.08 -11.12 -1.12
N LEU A 44 -7.62 -10.08 -1.77
CA LEU A 44 -8.93 -10.15 -2.42
C LEU A 44 -8.94 -11.18 -3.57
N ARG A 45 -7.85 -11.24 -4.34
CA ARG A 45 -7.69 -12.22 -5.42
C ARG A 45 -7.58 -13.66 -4.90
N SER A 46 -6.96 -13.90 -3.74
CA SER A 46 -6.92 -15.24 -3.14
C SER A 46 -8.30 -15.70 -2.65
N GLN A 47 -9.19 -14.76 -2.33
CA GLN A 47 -10.60 -15.00 -2.01
C GLN A 47 -11.51 -15.16 -3.26
N LYS A 48 -10.91 -15.25 -4.46
CA LYS A 48 -11.62 -15.39 -5.75
C LYS A 48 -12.48 -14.19 -6.17
N ILE A 49 -12.34 -13.03 -5.53
CA ILE A 49 -12.99 -11.78 -5.95
C ILE A 49 -12.42 -11.36 -7.31
N SER A 50 -13.27 -10.91 -8.23
CA SER A 50 -12.83 -10.50 -9.58
C SER A 50 -11.83 -9.33 -9.52
N ALA A 51 -11.02 -9.14 -10.55
CA ALA A 51 -10.03 -8.05 -10.54
C ALA A 51 -10.68 -6.66 -10.54
N GLY A 52 -11.80 -6.49 -11.25
CA GLY A 52 -12.57 -5.25 -11.26
C GLY A 52 -13.12 -4.94 -9.87
N ASP A 53 -13.86 -5.90 -9.30
CA ASP A 53 -14.45 -5.76 -7.96
C ASP A 53 -13.37 -5.52 -6.89
N ALA A 54 -12.24 -6.22 -6.98
CA ALA A 54 -11.13 -6.01 -6.04
C ALA A 54 -10.56 -4.59 -6.12
N ILE A 55 -10.49 -4.00 -7.32
CA ILE A 55 -10.06 -2.60 -7.49
C ILE A 55 -11.12 -1.64 -6.92
N ASP A 56 -12.40 -1.91 -7.15
CA ASP A 56 -13.49 -1.11 -6.59
C ASP A 56 -13.51 -1.15 -5.05
N TYR A 57 -13.34 -2.33 -4.43
CA TYR A 57 -13.18 -2.47 -2.97
C TYR A 57 -12.01 -1.65 -2.43
N ILE A 58 -10.85 -1.70 -3.10
CA ILE A 58 -9.70 -0.88 -2.69
C ILE A 58 -10.00 0.61 -2.86
N ARG A 59 -10.76 1.01 -3.88
CA ARG A 59 -11.16 2.40 -4.08
C ARG A 59 -12.04 2.92 -2.95
N GLU A 60 -12.85 2.08 -2.33
CA GLU A 60 -13.62 2.47 -1.13
C GLU A 60 -12.71 2.84 0.04
N GLU A 61 -11.58 2.14 0.21
CA GLU A 61 -10.56 2.46 1.23
C GLU A 61 -9.68 3.67 0.86
N TYR A 62 -9.53 3.93 -0.44
CA TYR A 62 -8.72 5.03 -0.99
C TYR A 62 -9.54 5.89 -1.98
N PRO A 63 -10.57 6.63 -1.53
CA PRO A 63 -11.53 7.31 -2.41
C PRO A 63 -10.93 8.43 -3.25
N TYR A 64 -9.75 8.92 -2.86
CA TYR A 64 -8.99 9.93 -3.61
C TYR A 64 -8.21 9.33 -4.80
N LEU A 65 -8.10 8.00 -4.91
CA LEU A 65 -7.46 7.33 -6.03
C LEU A 65 -8.50 6.95 -7.09
N GLN A 66 -8.18 7.27 -8.35
CA GLN A 66 -8.98 6.83 -9.49
C GLN A 66 -8.80 5.33 -9.73
N PHE A 67 -9.82 4.69 -10.31
CA PHE A 67 -9.78 3.25 -10.66
C PHE A 67 -8.52 2.90 -11.47
N ASP A 68 -8.20 3.70 -12.51
CA ASP A 68 -7.01 3.48 -13.34
C ASP A 68 -5.69 3.63 -12.56
N THR A 69 -5.67 4.51 -11.56
CA THR A 69 -4.51 4.68 -10.67
C THR A 69 -4.29 3.43 -9.83
N ILE A 70 -5.34 2.88 -9.23
CA ILE A 70 -5.24 1.63 -8.45
C ILE A 70 -4.85 0.48 -9.38
N ARG A 71 -5.46 0.38 -10.56
CA ARG A 71 -5.10 -0.60 -11.60
C ARG A 71 -3.60 -0.54 -11.92
N LYS A 72 -3.05 0.66 -12.16
CA LYS A 72 -1.62 0.84 -12.38
C LYS A 72 -0.78 0.38 -11.20
N ILE A 73 -1.16 0.72 -9.96
CA ILE A 73 -0.43 0.31 -8.75
C ILE A 73 -0.36 -1.23 -8.63
N VAL A 74 -1.49 -1.92 -8.84
CA VAL A 74 -1.59 -3.38 -8.64
C VAL A 74 -0.96 -4.19 -9.78
N TYR A 75 -0.93 -3.65 -11.01
CA TYR A 75 -0.35 -4.32 -12.18
C TYR A 75 1.05 -3.85 -12.57
N GLN A 76 1.52 -2.69 -12.11
CA GLN A 76 2.93 -2.29 -12.25
C GLN A 76 3.79 -3.07 -11.25
N ILE A 77 4.04 -4.33 -11.61
CA ILE A 77 5.07 -5.17 -11.02
C ILE A 77 6.38 -4.70 -11.67
N ASN A 78 7.18 -3.96 -10.91
CA ASN A 78 8.62 -3.74 -11.10
C ASN A 78 9.09 -3.55 -12.56
N LYS A 79 9.04 -2.30 -13.07
CA LYS A 79 10.26 -1.82 -13.75
C LYS A 79 11.27 -1.61 -12.64
N SER A 80 12.08 -2.62 -12.36
CA SER A 80 13.23 -2.52 -11.46
C SER A 80 14.13 -1.40 -11.98
N ASN A 81 14.16 -0.25 -11.30
CA ASN A 81 15.11 0.85 -11.53
C ASN A 81 16.52 0.50 -11.01
N PHE A 82 16.85 -0.79 -10.90
CA PHE A 82 18.23 -1.26 -10.75
C PHE A 82 18.67 -1.72 -12.14
N SER A 83 19.05 -0.77 -12.97
CA SER A 83 19.77 -0.96 -14.25
C SER A 83 20.91 0.03 -14.27
#